data_AF-A0A7V1RJL6-F1
#
_entry.id   AF-A0A7V1RJL6-F1
#
_cell.length_a   1.000
_cell.length_b   1.000
_cell.length_c   1.000
_cell.angle_alpha   90.00
_cell.angle_beta   90.00
_cell.angle_gamma   90.00
#
_symmetry.space_group_name_H-M   'P 1'
#
loop_
_entity.id
_entity.type
_entity.pdbx_description
1 polymer ?
#
loop_
_entity_poly.entity_id
_entity_poly.type
_entity_poly.pdbx_seq_one_letter_code
_entity_poly.pdbx_strand_id
1 'polypeptide(L)'
;VPITPAATSFLHCSDCHADLDKLFKEGRRPSLLFTHERHFGIGVSDCAACHVANTHEPDRTNRPTMVTCYQCHSLEEGARAPGECTLCHPKDLNPEPRTHLAADWVRDKHAGAALANPFDCATCHQQSFCTSCHGLALPHPSGFEERPHAELFFEDPALCERCHPREPLVQRDACDRCHHPQGPRERTWISWHPEVVRNRGAETCFQCHATDTCRACHRQGPERFTAEDLRADRALLLGSPQPAASPTGAG
;
A
#
# COMPACT_ATOMS: atom_id res chain seq x y z
N VAL A 1 -11.50 -53.48 16.79
CA VAL A 1 -12.56 -52.82 15.99
C VAL A 1 -12.00 -52.61 14.60
N PRO A 2 -12.59 -53.19 13.55
CA PRO A 2 -12.07 -52.97 12.21
C PRO A 2 -12.31 -51.50 11.84
N ILE A 3 -11.26 -50.84 11.36
CA ILE A 3 -11.33 -49.49 10.83
C ILE A 3 -12.12 -49.60 9.53
N THR A 4 -13.36 -49.11 9.53
CA THR A 4 -14.12 -48.89 8.30
C THR A 4 -13.28 -48.04 7.35
N PRO A 5 -13.23 -48.35 6.04
CA PRO A 5 -12.61 -47.44 5.10
C PRO A 5 -13.34 -46.11 5.23
N ALA A 6 -12.58 -45.02 5.36
CA ALA A 6 -13.15 -43.68 5.32
C ALA A 6 -14.11 -43.64 4.13
N ALA A 7 -15.40 -43.47 4.42
CA ALA A 7 -16.39 -43.24 3.39
C ALA A 7 -15.80 -42.16 2.48
N THR A 8 -15.77 -42.42 1.18
CA THR A 8 -15.35 -41.45 0.17
C THR A 8 -15.98 -40.10 0.53
N SER A 9 -15.15 -39.23 1.11
CA SER A 9 -15.59 -37.96 1.66
C SER A 9 -16.27 -37.19 0.54
N PHE A 10 -17.36 -36.48 0.83
CA PHE A 10 -17.98 -35.56 -0.13
C PHE A 10 -16.89 -34.68 -0.75
N LEU A 11 -16.53 -34.97 -2.00
CA LEU A 11 -15.36 -34.41 -2.69
C LEU A 11 -15.76 -33.16 -3.48
N HIS A 12 -17.03 -33.07 -3.87
CA HIS A 12 -17.57 -31.98 -4.64
C HIS A 12 -18.81 -31.38 -3.96
N CYS A 13 -18.99 -30.08 -4.10
CA CYS A 13 -20.15 -29.37 -3.56
C CYS A 13 -21.47 -29.96 -4.06
N SER A 14 -21.49 -30.44 -5.32
CA SER A 14 -22.63 -31.07 -5.97
C SER A 14 -23.07 -32.37 -5.34
N ASP A 15 -22.24 -33.01 -4.52
CA ASP A 15 -22.60 -34.23 -3.81
C ASP A 15 -23.73 -33.96 -2.78
N CYS A 16 -23.85 -32.71 -2.33
CA CYS A 16 -24.91 -32.24 -1.42
C CYS A 16 -25.77 -31.11 -2.00
N HIS A 17 -25.23 -30.29 -2.92
CA HIS A 17 -25.91 -29.13 -3.48
C HIS A 17 -26.32 -29.35 -4.95
N ALA A 18 -27.59 -29.64 -5.18
CA ALA A 18 -28.14 -29.75 -6.54
C ALA A 18 -28.22 -28.39 -7.29
N ASP A 19 -28.26 -27.28 -6.55
CA ASP A 19 -28.30 -25.92 -7.10
C ASP A 19 -27.49 -24.96 -6.22
N LEU A 20 -26.31 -24.57 -6.71
CA LEU A 20 -25.40 -23.64 -6.03
C LEU A 20 -25.93 -22.20 -6.01
N ASP A 21 -26.87 -21.87 -6.90
CA ASP A 21 -27.43 -20.52 -7.05
C ASP A 21 -28.77 -20.34 -6.32
N LYS A 22 -29.25 -21.37 -5.61
CA LYS A 22 -30.55 -21.37 -4.92
C LYS A 22 -30.78 -20.13 -4.06
N LEU A 23 -29.77 -19.70 -3.30
CA LEU A 23 -29.85 -18.52 -2.44
C LEU A 23 -30.11 -17.21 -3.21
N PHE A 24 -29.54 -17.09 -4.41
CA PHE A 24 -29.72 -15.91 -5.27
C PHE A 24 -31.08 -15.96 -5.96
N LYS A 25 -31.49 -17.13 -6.46
CA LYS A 25 -32.81 -17.36 -7.09
C LYS A 25 -33.97 -17.10 -6.13
N GLU A 26 -33.80 -17.45 -4.85
CA GLU A 26 -34.79 -17.18 -3.79
C GLU A 26 -34.77 -15.73 -3.29
N GLY A 27 -33.93 -14.86 -3.84
CA GLY A 27 -33.84 -13.46 -3.43
C GLY A 27 -33.29 -13.26 -2.01
N ARG A 28 -32.64 -14.28 -1.42
CA ARG A 28 -32.07 -14.21 -0.06
C ARG A 28 -30.83 -13.32 0.01
N ARG A 29 -30.33 -12.86 -1.14
CA ARG A 29 -29.24 -11.90 -1.32
C ARG A 29 -29.66 -10.82 -2.32
N PRO A 30 -30.61 -9.94 -1.94
CA PRO A 30 -31.18 -8.98 -2.89
C PRO A 30 -30.16 -7.95 -3.37
N SER A 31 -29.09 -7.73 -2.62
CA SER A 31 -28.04 -6.77 -2.95
C SER A 31 -26.97 -7.30 -3.91
N LEU A 32 -27.04 -8.56 -4.37
CA LEU A 32 -26.02 -9.16 -5.24
C LEU A 32 -26.65 -9.94 -6.40
N LEU A 33 -26.29 -9.54 -7.63
CA LEU A 33 -26.60 -10.16 -8.90
C LEU A 33 -25.45 -11.10 -9.27
N PHE A 34 -25.58 -12.38 -8.95
CA PHE A 34 -24.53 -13.37 -9.18
C PHE A 34 -25.11 -14.74 -9.55
N THR A 35 -24.43 -15.44 -10.46
CA THR A 35 -24.67 -16.87 -10.74
C THR A 35 -23.35 -17.61 -10.95
N HIS A 36 -23.26 -18.82 -10.42
CA HIS A 36 -22.12 -19.71 -10.67
C HIS A 36 -22.05 -20.10 -12.16
N GLU A 37 -23.21 -20.36 -12.78
CA GLU A 37 -23.30 -20.74 -14.20
C GLU A 37 -22.55 -19.78 -15.12
N ARG A 38 -22.69 -18.46 -14.91
CA ARG A 38 -22.04 -17.45 -15.76
C ARG A 38 -20.53 -17.46 -15.62
N HIS A 39 -20.02 -17.66 -14.40
CA HIS A 39 -18.58 -17.71 -14.13
C HIS A 39 -17.97 -19.01 -14.65
N PHE A 40 -18.68 -20.13 -14.50
CA PHE A 40 -18.25 -21.41 -15.04
C PHE A 40 -18.26 -21.39 -16.58
N GLY A 41 -19.25 -20.72 -17.19
CA GLY A 41 -19.35 -20.56 -18.64
C GLY A 41 -18.22 -19.77 -19.28
N ILE A 42 -17.49 -18.96 -18.51
CA ILE A 42 -16.28 -18.24 -18.97
C ILE A 42 -14.96 -18.95 -18.59
N GLY A 43 -15.05 -20.18 -18.06
CA GLY A 43 -13.88 -21.02 -17.77
C GLY A 43 -13.32 -20.93 -16.36
N VAL A 44 -13.99 -20.23 -15.42
CA VAL A 44 -13.61 -20.28 -14.00
C VAL A 44 -14.11 -21.60 -13.42
N SER A 45 -13.24 -22.60 -13.29
CA SER A 45 -13.62 -23.95 -12.84
C SER A 45 -13.03 -24.34 -11.47
N ASP A 46 -11.97 -23.66 -11.05
CA ASP A 46 -11.38 -23.88 -9.73
C ASP A 46 -12.21 -23.18 -8.65
N CYS A 47 -12.80 -23.96 -7.73
CA CYS A 47 -13.58 -23.44 -6.62
C CYS A 47 -12.76 -22.52 -5.71
N ALA A 48 -11.46 -22.78 -5.57
CA ALA A 48 -10.55 -22.01 -4.73
C ALA A 48 -10.30 -20.60 -5.26
N ALA A 49 -10.60 -20.34 -6.55
CA ALA A 49 -10.53 -19.00 -7.13
C ALA A 49 -11.50 -18.01 -6.46
N CYS A 50 -12.60 -18.51 -5.87
CA CYS A 50 -13.54 -17.67 -5.11
C CYS A 50 -13.63 -18.07 -3.63
N HIS A 51 -13.54 -19.36 -3.33
CA HIS A 51 -13.63 -19.88 -1.96
C HIS A 51 -12.25 -20.10 -1.35
N VAL A 52 -11.65 -19.01 -0.88
CA VAL A 52 -10.28 -18.99 -0.30
C VAL A 52 -10.16 -19.60 1.09
N ALA A 53 -11.29 -19.96 1.70
CA ALA A 53 -11.38 -20.63 2.99
C ALA A 53 -12.46 -21.71 2.92
N ASN A 54 -12.46 -22.64 3.87
CA ASN A 54 -13.47 -23.69 3.95
C ASN A 54 -14.89 -23.08 3.98
N THR A 55 -15.74 -23.38 3.00
CA THR A 55 -17.06 -22.75 2.85
C THR A 55 -18.00 -23.03 4.02
N HIS A 56 -17.84 -24.17 4.69
CA HIS A 56 -18.68 -24.56 5.82
C HIS A 56 -17.87 -24.77 7.10
N GLU A 57 -18.29 -24.09 8.15
CA GLU A 57 -17.91 -24.36 9.54
C GLU A 57 -19.16 -24.78 10.33
N PRO A 58 -19.01 -25.42 11.50
CA PRO A 58 -20.15 -25.91 12.29
C PRO A 58 -21.20 -24.84 12.62
N ASP A 59 -20.76 -23.59 12.75
CA ASP A 59 -21.57 -22.44 13.18
C ASP A 59 -21.76 -21.37 12.09
N ARG A 60 -21.04 -21.45 10.96
CA ARG A 60 -21.12 -20.44 9.91
C ARG A 60 -20.85 -20.97 8.50
N THR A 61 -21.32 -20.20 7.51
CA THR A 61 -20.94 -20.36 6.11
C THR A 61 -20.02 -19.22 5.71
N ASN A 62 -18.79 -19.55 5.36
CA ASN A 62 -17.82 -18.59 4.83
C ASN A 62 -18.17 -18.27 3.38
N ARG A 63 -18.27 -16.98 3.07
CA ARG A 63 -18.66 -16.49 1.74
C ARG A 63 -17.54 -15.62 1.18
N PRO A 64 -17.31 -15.63 -0.14
CA PRO A 64 -16.38 -14.70 -0.76
C PRO A 64 -16.77 -13.25 -0.44
N THR A 65 -15.78 -12.41 -0.22
CA THR A 65 -15.99 -10.96 -0.07
C THR A 65 -15.90 -10.28 -1.44
N MET A 66 -16.29 -9.01 -1.52
CA MET A 66 -16.17 -8.24 -2.76
C MET A 66 -14.74 -8.20 -3.31
N VAL A 67 -13.74 -8.17 -2.42
CA VAL A 67 -12.31 -8.21 -2.77
C VAL A 67 -11.98 -9.43 -3.62
N THR A 68 -12.58 -10.58 -3.34
CA THR A 68 -12.39 -11.79 -4.13
C THR A 68 -12.89 -11.61 -5.56
N CYS A 69 -14.04 -10.95 -5.76
CA CYS A 69 -14.54 -10.64 -7.10
C CYS A 69 -13.56 -9.73 -7.86
N TYR A 70 -12.97 -8.76 -7.15
CA TYR A 70 -12.05 -7.76 -7.70
C TYR A 70 -10.62 -8.27 -7.95
N GLN A 71 -10.36 -9.56 -7.71
CA GLN A 71 -9.13 -10.21 -8.20
C GLN A 71 -9.14 -10.36 -9.73
N CYS A 72 -10.33 -10.44 -10.33
CA CYS A 72 -10.52 -10.49 -11.79
C CYS A 72 -11.29 -9.27 -12.31
N HIS A 73 -12.23 -8.75 -11.53
CA HIS A 73 -13.05 -7.60 -11.90
C HIS A 73 -12.39 -6.27 -11.53
N SER A 74 -12.73 -5.21 -12.27
CA SER A 74 -12.31 -3.84 -11.96
C SER A 74 -13.26 -2.84 -12.59
N LEU A 75 -13.23 -1.60 -12.08
CA LEU A 75 -13.90 -0.45 -12.68
C LEU A 75 -13.05 0.21 -13.79
N GLU A 76 -11.80 -0.24 -13.98
CA GLU A 76 -10.90 0.27 -15.01
C GLU A 76 -11.22 -0.33 -16.38
N GLU A 77 -11.28 0.51 -17.41
CA GLU A 77 -11.67 0.12 -18.78
C GLU A 77 -10.75 -0.95 -19.40
N GLY A 78 -9.47 -0.96 -19.03
CA GLY A 78 -8.46 -1.89 -19.55
C GLY A 78 -8.25 -3.17 -18.73
N ALA A 79 -9.04 -3.41 -17.68
CA ALA A 79 -8.86 -4.55 -16.81
C ALA A 79 -9.28 -5.88 -17.45
N ARG A 80 -8.94 -7.00 -16.79
CA ARG A 80 -9.30 -8.36 -17.24
C ARG A 80 -10.80 -8.57 -17.38
N ALA A 81 -11.58 -8.04 -16.44
CA ALA A 81 -13.04 -8.05 -16.48
C ALA A 81 -13.57 -6.67 -16.06
N PRO A 82 -13.60 -5.69 -16.99
CA PRO A 82 -14.02 -4.33 -16.69
C PRO A 82 -15.53 -4.25 -16.51
N GLY A 83 -16.01 -3.22 -15.82
CA GLY A 83 -17.44 -2.98 -15.72
C GLY A 83 -17.86 -1.92 -14.72
N GLU A 84 -19.15 -1.87 -14.46
CA GLU A 84 -19.77 -0.94 -13.50
C GLU A 84 -20.37 -1.71 -12.32
N CYS A 85 -20.63 -1.00 -11.22
CA CYS A 85 -21.22 -1.56 -10.00
C CYS A 85 -22.51 -2.34 -10.27
N THR A 86 -23.28 -1.90 -11.28
CA THR A 86 -24.60 -2.45 -11.62
C THR A 86 -24.56 -3.84 -12.27
N LEU A 87 -23.36 -4.33 -12.63
CA LEU A 87 -23.18 -5.71 -13.08
C LEU A 87 -23.37 -6.71 -11.94
N CYS A 88 -22.99 -6.32 -10.71
CA CYS A 88 -23.09 -7.15 -9.52
C CYS A 88 -24.13 -6.64 -8.53
N HIS A 89 -24.50 -5.37 -8.56
CA HIS A 89 -25.43 -4.80 -7.59
C HIS A 89 -26.69 -4.26 -8.28
N PRO A 90 -27.85 -4.29 -7.60
CA PRO A 90 -29.01 -3.52 -8.02
C PRO A 90 -28.67 -2.03 -8.12
N LYS A 91 -29.30 -1.32 -9.07
CA LYS A 91 -29.04 0.11 -9.33
C LYS A 91 -29.37 1.03 -8.16
N ASP A 92 -30.27 0.59 -7.29
CA ASP A 92 -30.77 1.32 -6.12
C ASP A 92 -29.97 1.03 -4.83
N LEU A 93 -28.97 0.15 -4.90
CA LEU A 93 -28.11 -0.12 -3.74
C LEU A 93 -27.23 1.10 -3.43
N ASN A 94 -27.20 1.53 -2.16
CA ASN A 94 -26.13 2.39 -1.67
C ASN A 94 -24.87 1.52 -1.44
N PRO A 95 -23.78 1.70 -2.20
CA PRO A 95 -22.57 0.90 -2.06
C PRO A 95 -21.69 1.34 -0.88
N GLU A 96 -21.99 2.46 -0.22
CA GLU A 96 -21.18 3.01 0.87
C GLU A 96 -21.11 2.03 2.05
N PRO A 97 -19.90 1.60 2.46
CA PRO A 97 -19.73 0.81 3.67
C PRO A 97 -20.12 1.62 4.90
N ARG A 98 -20.64 0.95 5.94
CA ARG A 98 -21.01 1.61 7.21
C ARG A 98 -19.89 2.41 7.85
N THR A 99 -18.64 2.06 7.59
CA THR A 99 -17.46 2.79 8.06
C THR A 99 -17.45 4.24 7.56
N HIS A 100 -17.96 4.51 6.36
CA HIS A 100 -17.99 5.84 5.75
C HIS A 100 -19.07 6.74 6.34
N LEU A 101 -20.04 6.14 7.04
CA LEU A 101 -21.11 6.87 7.73
C LEU A 101 -20.69 7.32 9.14
N ALA A 102 -19.50 6.91 9.61
CA ALA A 102 -18.99 7.27 10.92
C ALA A 102 -18.16 8.56 10.84
N ALA A 103 -18.52 9.57 11.62
CA ALA A 103 -17.85 10.88 11.63
C ALA A 103 -16.36 10.82 12.05
N ASP A 104 -15.96 9.78 12.79
CA ASP A 104 -14.59 9.57 13.25
C ASP A 104 -13.75 8.73 12.27
N TRP A 105 -14.32 8.28 11.15
CA TRP A 105 -13.65 7.40 10.20
C TRP A 105 -12.35 8.02 9.67
N VAL A 106 -12.46 9.18 9.02
CA VAL A 106 -11.31 9.87 8.39
C VAL A 106 -10.33 10.41 9.43
N ARG A 107 -10.73 10.67 10.67
CA ARG A 107 -9.78 11.19 11.67
C ARG A 107 -9.02 10.08 12.38
N ASP A 108 -9.74 9.04 12.83
CA ASP A 108 -9.22 8.14 13.86
C ASP A 108 -9.05 6.70 13.37
N LYS A 109 -9.81 6.28 12.34
CA LYS A 109 -9.91 4.85 11.96
C LYS A 109 -9.36 4.53 10.57
N HIS A 110 -9.38 5.48 9.63
CA HIS A 110 -8.99 5.23 8.24
C HIS A 110 -7.54 4.76 8.15
N ALA A 111 -6.63 5.36 8.93
CA ALA A 111 -5.21 5.04 8.85
C ALA A 111 -4.94 3.59 9.24
N GLY A 112 -5.54 3.14 10.35
CA GLY A 112 -5.41 1.75 10.80
C GLY A 112 -6.01 0.76 9.79
N ALA A 113 -7.18 1.07 9.23
CA ALA A 113 -7.81 0.21 8.23
C ALA A 113 -7.02 0.15 6.90
N ALA A 114 -6.54 1.31 6.41
CA ALA A 114 -5.76 1.40 5.19
C ALA A 114 -4.40 0.70 5.32
N LEU A 115 -3.77 0.72 6.49
CA LEU A 115 -2.54 -0.02 6.77
C LEU A 115 -2.79 -1.53 6.90
N ALA A 116 -3.94 -1.92 7.44
CA ALA A 116 -4.28 -3.34 7.60
C ALA A 116 -4.53 -4.00 6.23
N ASN A 117 -5.29 -3.35 5.36
CA ASN A 117 -5.55 -3.87 4.02
C ASN A 117 -5.97 -2.76 3.03
N PRO A 118 -5.02 -2.16 2.28
CA PRO A 118 -5.34 -1.10 1.33
C PRO A 118 -6.16 -1.61 0.12
N PHE A 119 -6.13 -2.92 -0.17
CA PHE A 119 -6.90 -3.51 -1.25
C PHE A 119 -8.42 -3.46 -1.01
N ASP A 120 -8.86 -3.44 0.25
CA ASP A 120 -10.28 -3.27 0.58
C ASP A 120 -10.80 -1.92 0.08
N CYS A 121 -9.98 -0.88 0.20
CA CYS A 121 -10.28 0.46 -0.29
C CYS A 121 -10.22 0.52 -1.83
N ALA A 122 -9.18 -0.12 -2.41
CA ALA A 122 -8.95 -0.16 -3.85
C ALA A 122 -10.06 -0.88 -4.64
N THR A 123 -10.89 -1.67 -3.95
CA THR A 123 -12.10 -2.28 -4.52
C THR A 123 -13.07 -1.22 -5.07
N CYS A 124 -13.13 -0.03 -4.45
CA CYS A 124 -14.03 1.03 -4.89
C CYS A 124 -13.31 2.33 -5.27
N HIS A 125 -12.18 2.62 -4.63
CA HIS A 125 -11.45 3.87 -4.79
C HIS A 125 -10.22 3.69 -5.69
N GLN A 126 -10.02 4.61 -6.62
CA GLN A 126 -8.79 4.69 -7.41
C GLN A 126 -7.67 5.38 -6.60
N GLN A 127 -6.41 5.20 -7.02
CA GLN A 127 -5.27 5.83 -6.37
C GLN A 127 -5.40 7.36 -6.27
N SER A 128 -6.04 7.98 -7.25
CA SER A 128 -6.32 9.43 -7.30
C SER A 128 -7.16 9.91 -6.11
N PHE A 129 -8.04 9.07 -5.57
CA PHE A 129 -8.82 9.38 -4.37
C PHE A 129 -7.89 9.55 -3.16
N CYS A 130 -6.96 8.61 -2.96
CA CYS A 130 -5.97 8.69 -1.88
C CYS A 130 -5.11 9.96 -2.02
N THR A 131 -4.62 10.23 -3.23
CA THR A 131 -3.73 11.38 -3.47
C THR A 131 -4.46 12.72 -3.35
N SER A 132 -5.79 12.77 -3.53
CA SER A 132 -6.56 14.01 -3.40
C SER A 132 -6.47 14.66 -2.01
N CYS A 133 -6.28 13.84 -0.97
CA CYS A 133 -6.05 14.33 0.39
C CYS A 133 -4.59 14.16 0.83
N HIS A 134 -3.95 13.02 0.53
CA HIS A 134 -2.60 12.76 1.02
C HIS A 134 -1.52 13.56 0.25
N GLY A 135 -1.74 13.82 -1.05
CA GLY A 135 -0.78 14.49 -1.93
C GLY A 135 0.31 13.58 -2.50
N LEU A 136 0.33 12.30 -2.10
CA LEU A 136 1.25 11.28 -2.60
C LEU A 136 0.62 9.89 -2.54
N ALA A 137 1.17 8.95 -3.30
CA ALA A 137 0.72 7.56 -3.27
C ALA A 137 1.07 6.90 -1.93
N LEU A 138 0.07 6.32 -1.26
CA LEU A 138 0.21 5.64 0.03
C LEU A 138 -0.47 4.25 0.00
N PRO A 139 0.15 3.20 0.56
CA PRO A 139 1.56 3.17 1.01
C PRO A 139 2.50 3.53 -0.16
N HIS A 140 3.70 4.05 0.16
CA HIS A 140 4.63 4.45 -0.90
C HIS A 140 4.86 3.27 -1.87
N PRO A 141 4.88 3.51 -3.20
CA PRO A 141 5.13 2.44 -4.15
C PRO A 141 6.54 1.87 -3.96
N SER A 142 6.76 0.64 -4.40
CA SER A 142 8.09 0.02 -4.39
C SER A 142 9.11 0.89 -5.13
N GLY A 143 10.31 1.04 -4.59
CA GLY A 143 11.38 1.87 -5.17
C GLY A 143 11.18 3.37 -4.94
N PHE A 144 10.18 3.78 -4.15
CA PHE A 144 10.00 5.17 -3.76
C PHE A 144 11.26 5.71 -3.08
N GLU A 145 11.88 4.92 -2.19
CA GLU A 145 13.10 5.24 -1.43
C GLU A 145 14.34 5.57 -2.26
N GLU A 146 14.30 5.37 -3.58
CA GLU A 146 15.37 5.72 -4.49
C GLU A 146 15.26 7.19 -4.95
N ARG A 147 15.52 7.46 -6.22
CA ARG A 147 15.49 8.82 -6.78
C ARG A 147 14.11 9.51 -6.69
N PRO A 148 12.95 8.83 -6.85
CA PRO A 148 11.65 9.49 -6.77
C PRO A 148 11.38 10.18 -5.43
N HIS A 149 11.79 9.57 -4.32
CA HIS A 149 11.68 10.18 -2.99
C HIS A 149 12.47 11.49 -2.91
N ALA A 150 13.72 11.47 -3.38
CA ALA A 150 14.57 12.64 -3.33
C ALA A 150 14.09 13.76 -4.27
N GLU A 151 13.63 13.43 -5.49
CA GLU A 151 13.03 14.38 -6.43
C GLU A 151 11.84 15.12 -5.79
N LEU A 152 10.89 14.37 -5.23
CA LEU A 152 9.70 14.93 -4.56
C LEU A 152 10.06 15.72 -3.30
N PHE A 153 11.03 15.23 -2.52
CA PHE A 153 11.51 15.93 -1.34
C PHE A 153 12.04 17.33 -1.69
N PHE A 154 12.79 17.45 -2.78
CA PHE A 154 13.31 18.75 -3.22
C PHE A 154 12.26 19.68 -3.82
N GLU A 155 11.10 19.16 -4.21
CA GLU A 155 9.97 19.95 -4.69
C GLU A 155 9.09 20.47 -3.55
N ASP A 156 8.72 19.60 -2.60
CA ASP A 156 7.89 19.96 -1.45
C ASP A 156 8.31 19.18 -0.18
N PRO A 157 9.31 19.67 0.57
CA PRO A 157 9.70 19.06 1.84
C PRO A 157 8.56 19.01 2.87
N ALA A 158 7.65 19.99 2.83
CA ALA A 158 6.56 20.11 3.80
C ALA A 158 5.51 19.00 3.64
N LEU A 159 5.36 18.45 2.42
CA LEU A 159 4.56 17.24 2.16
C LEU A 159 4.97 16.07 3.06
N CYS A 160 6.28 15.87 3.23
CA CYS A 160 6.84 14.78 4.01
C CYS A 160 6.63 14.98 5.51
N GLU A 161 6.78 16.22 5.99
CA GLU A 161 6.68 16.57 7.41
C GLU A 161 5.28 16.36 8.00
N ARG A 162 4.25 16.30 7.16
CA ARG A 162 2.87 15.96 7.58
C ARG A 162 2.76 14.58 8.22
N CYS A 163 3.63 13.65 7.83
CA CYS A 163 3.62 12.25 8.31
C CYS A 163 4.95 11.84 8.95
N HIS A 164 6.06 12.43 8.52
CA HIS A 164 7.42 12.21 9.04
C HIS A 164 7.88 13.48 9.79
N PRO A 165 7.41 13.69 11.04
CA PRO A 165 7.77 14.88 11.79
C PRO A 165 9.28 14.92 12.02
N ARG A 166 9.88 16.06 11.67
CA ARG A 166 11.22 16.40 12.12
C ARG A 166 11.10 16.86 13.57
N GLU A 167 11.44 15.96 14.47
CA GLU A 167 11.66 16.34 15.86
C GLU A 167 12.77 17.41 15.93
N PRO A 168 12.77 18.30 16.93
CA PRO A 168 13.94 19.14 17.20
C PRO A 168 15.20 18.26 17.25
N LEU A 169 16.37 18.80 16.84
CA LEU A 169 17.65 18.11 16.67
C LEU A 169 18.23 17.49 17.97
N VAL A 170 17.47 16.61 18.61
CA VAL A 170 17.70 16.04 19.94
C VAL A 170 17.91 14.53 19.84
N GLN A 171 17.30 13.87 18.85
CA GLN A 171 17.38 12.44 18.63
C GLN A 171 17.31 12.07 17.14
N ARG A 172 17.71 10.83 16.82
CA ARG A 172 17.63 10.27 15.46
C ARG A 172 16.19 10.35 14.93
N ASP A 173 15.97 11.12 13.86
CA ASP A 173 14.66 11.30 13.26
C ASP A 173 14.34 10.21 12.22
N ALA A 174 13.20 10.34 11.52
CA ALA A 174 12.81 9.41 10.47
C ALA A 174 13.75 9.49 9.25
N CYS A 175 14.38 10.64 8.99
CA CYS A 175 15.33 10.82 7.91
C CYS A 175 16.63 10.05 8.21
N ASP A 176 17.18 10.19 9.41
CA ASP A 176 18.41 9.52 9.87
C ASP A 176 18.28 7.99 9.93
N ARG A 177 17.06 7.44 9.88
CA ARG A 177 16.86 5.98 9.78
C ARG A 177 17.35 5.42 8.45
N CYS A 178 17.20 6.18 7.37
CA CYS A 178 17.58 5.78 6.02
C CYS A 178 18.77 6.58 5.47
N HIS A 179 18.94 7.84 5.87
CA HIS A 179 20.10 8.67 5.55
C HIS A 179 21.13 8.59 6.68
N HIS A 180 22.31 8.03 6.40
CA HIS A 180 23.30 7.64 7.41
C HIS A 180 22.84 6.55 8.41
N PRO A 181 22.29 5.42 7.92
CA PRO A 181 21.69 4.38 8.75
C PRO A 181 22.64 3.74 9.78
N GLN A 182 23.94 3.77 9.47
CA GLN A 182 25.07 3.30 10.30
C GLN A 182 25.32 4.15 11.56
N GLY A 183 24.64 5.29 11.68
CA GLY A 183 24.77 6.16 12.84
C GLY A 183 24.21 5.56 14.13
N PRO A 184 24.68 6.04 15.29
CA PRO A 184 24.15 5.66 16.60
C PRO A 184 22.66 5.99 16.71
N ARG A 185 21.92 5.21 17.52
CA ARG A 185 20.46 5.38 17.65
C ARG A 185 20.08 6.49 18.63
N GLU A 186 21.01 6.85 19.50
CA GLU A 186 20.78 7.68 20.69
C GLU A 186 21.14 9.15 20.49
N ARG A 187 21.67 9.54 19.31
CA ARG A 187 22.06 10.92 19.01
C ARG A 187 21.85 11.25 17.53
N THR A 188 21.68 12.53 17.22
CA THR A 188 21.45 13.01 15.84
C THR A 188 22.67 12.80 14.94
N TRP A 189 22.44 12.71 13.62
CA TRP A 189 23.53 12.78 12.64
C TRP A 189 24.42 14.01 12.86
N ILE A 190 23.84 15.19 13.09
CA ILE A 190 24.60 16.45 13.27
C ILE A 190 25.57 16.36 14.45
N SER A 191 25.22 15.67 15.54
CA SER A 191 26.14 15.48 16.68
C SER A 191 27.25 14.44 16.41
N TRP A 192 27.02 13.50 15.49
CA TRP A 192 27.94 12.41 15.20
C TRP A 192 28.87 12.69 14.00
N HIS A 193 28.40 13.45 13.01
CA HIS A 193 29.14 13.76 11.78
C HIS A 193 30.58 14.26 12.01
N PRO A 194 30.91 15.04 13.08
CA PRO A 194 32.29 15.50 13.27
C PRO A 194 33.26 14.35 13.56
N GLU A 195 32.78 13.28 14.21
CA GLU A 195 33.57 12.07 14.47
C GLU A 195 33.85 11.31 13.17
N VAL A 196 32.85 11.22 12.28
CA VAL A 196 32.99 10.58 10.97
C VAL A 196 34.00 11.34 10.12
N VAL A 197 33.87 12.67 10.02
CA VAL A 197 34.78 13.51 9.24
C VAL A 197 36.20 13.44 9.80
N ARG A 198 36.37 13.47 11.13
CA ARG A 198 37.70 13.35 11.76
C ARG A 198 38.39 12.02 11.44
N ASN A 199 37.64 10.93 11.43
CA ASN A 199 38.21 9.59 11.32
C ASN A 199 38.29 9.05 9.88
N ARG A 200 37.43 9.53 8.99
CA ARG A 200 37.28 9.00 7.62
C ARG A 200 37.42 10.06 6.52
N GLY A 201 37.51 11.33 6.87
CA GLY A 201 37.47 12.44 5.92
C GLY A 201 36.06 12.70 5.37
N ALA A 202 35.96 13.66 4.43
CA ALA A 202 34.69 14.10 3.84
C ALA A 202 34.49 13.67 2.37
N GLU A 203 35.49 13.03 1.75
CA GLU A 203 35.47 12.72 0.30
C GLU A 203 34.24 11.92 -0.13
N THR A 204 33.85 10.90 0.64
CA THR A 204 32.68 10.08 0.33
C THR A 204 31.36 10.84 0.48
N CYS A 205 31.32 11.92 1.26
CA CYS A 205 30.12 12.74 1.43
C CYS A 205 29.75 13.43 0.11
N PHE A 206 30.74 13.75 -0.73
CA PHE A 206 30.55 14.46 -1.99
C PHE A 206 29.94 13.61 -3.11
N GLN A 207 29.68 12.32 -2.85
CA GLN A 207 28.93 11.46 -3.74
C GLN A 207 27.43 11.78 -3.74
N CYS A 208 26.94 12.38 -2.65
CA CYS A 208 25.52 12.72 -2.49
C CYS A 208 25.29 14.19 -2.13
N HIS A 209 26.25 14.86 -1.47
CA HIS A 209 26.15 16.26 -1.06
C HIS A 209 27.13 17.14 -1.84
N ALA A 210 26.70 18.31 -2.28
CA ALA A 210 27.60 19.31 -2.83
C ALA A 210 28.50 19.90 -1.73
N THR A 211 29.70 20.35 -2.13
CA THR A 211 30.64 21.04 -1.23
C THR A 211 30.07 22.31 -0.60
N ASP A 212 29.13 22.96 -1.29
CA ASP A 212 28.45 24.16 -0.80
C ASP A 212 27.60 23.90 0.45
N THR A 213 27.04 22.69 0.60
CA THR A 213 26.22 22.29 1.75
C THR A 213 27.01 22.37 3.05
N CYS A 214 28.26 21.91 3.05
CA CYS A 214 29.16 22.03 4.20
C CYS A 214 29.40 23.51 4.55
N ARG A 215 29.66 24.34 3.54
CA ARG A 215 29.99 25.76 3.72
C ARG A 215 28.81 26.55 4.24
N ALA A 216 27.61 26.33 3.70
CA ALA A 216 26.38 26.98 4.14
C ALA A 216 26.13 26.65 5.63
N CYS A 217 26.05 25.36 5.97
CA CYS A 217 25.77 24.92 7.33
C CYS A 217 26.81 25.43 8.34
N HIS A 218 28.12 25.27 8.07
CA HIS A 218 29.16 25.73 9.01
C HIS A 218 29.27 27.26 9.13
N ARG A 219 28.70 28.03 8.19
CA ARG A 219 28.62 29.50 8.29
C ARG A 219 27.39 29.97 9.07
N GLN A 220 26.26 29.30 8.91
CA GLN A 220 24.97 29.78 9.45
C GLN A 220 24.49 29.03 10.70
N GLY A 221 24.99 27.82 10.93
CA GLY A 221 24.53 26.94 12.00
C GLY A 221 23.28 26.14 11.62
N PRO A 222 22.99 25.04 12.33
CA PRO A 222 21.86 24.17 12.05
C PRO A 222 20.49 24.86 12.23
N GLU A 223 20.40 25.86 13.09
CA GLU A 223 19.15 26.60 13.36
C GLU A 223 18.69 27.46 12.17
N ARG A 224 19.62 27.77 11.26
CA ARG A 224 19.36 28.59 10.08
C ARG A 224 19.52 27.81 8.78
N PHE A 225 19.78 26.51 8.85
CA PHE A 225 19.90 25.65 7.68
C PHE A 225 18.52 25.26 7.16
N THR A 226 18.28 25.49 5.88
CA THR A 226 16.97 25.31 5.24
C THR A 226 17.07 24.41 4.02
N ALA A 227 15.92 23.97 3.49
CA ALA A 227 15.89 23.24 2.23
C ALA A 227 16.48 24.02 1.04
N GLU A 228 16.50 25.36 1.10
CA GLU A 228 17.12 26.21 0.07
C GLU A 228 18.65 26.00 0.00
N ASP A 229 19.28 25.67 1.11
CA ASP A 229 20.72 25.41 1.19
C ASP A 229 21.11 24.06 0.57
N LEU A 230 20.13 23.16 0.35
CA LEU A 230 20.31 21.87 -0.31
C LEU A 230 20.12 21.94 -1.84
N ARG A 231 19.97 23.14 -2.44
CA ARG A 231 19.80 23.28 -3.89
C ARG A 231 20.97 22.70 -4.70
N ALA A 232 22.18 22.81 -4.17
CA ALA A 232 23.36 22.25 -4.83
C ALA A 232 23.37 20.71 -4.77
N ASP A 233 22.86 20.12 -3.68
CA ASP A 233 22.67 18.67 -3.56
C ASP A 233 21.63 18.16 -4.56
N ARG A 234 20.53 18.91 -4.73
CA ARG A 234 19.52 18.63 -5.77
C ARG A 234 20.16 18.58 -7.15
N ALA A 235 20.96 19.57 -7.51
CA ALA A 235 21.63 19.63 -8.81
C ALA A 235 22.60 18.45 -9.02
N LEU A 236 23.35 18.07 -7.97
CA LEU A 236 24.25 16.92 -8.00
C LEU A 236 23.48 15.60 -8.24
N LEU A 237 22.36 15.42 -7.53
CA LEU A 237 21.52 14.24 -7.68
C LEU A 237 20.88 14.14 -9.07
N LEU A 238 20.27 15.23 -9.55
CA LEU A 238 19.57 15.25 -10.85
C LEU A 238 20.53 15.20 -12.04
N GLY A 239 21.78 15.65 -11.86
CA GLY A 239 22.83 15.57 -12.87
C GLY A 239 23.52 14.21 -12.95
N SER A 240 23.31 13.33 -11.98
CA SER A 240 23.92 11.99 -11.95
C SER A 240 23.10 11.00 -12.79
N PRO A 241 23.74 10.08 -13.55
CA PRO A 241 23.02 9.03 -14.27
C PRO A 241 22.16 8.24 -13.29
N GLN A 242 20.91 7.93 -13.67
CA GLN A 242 20.10 7.02 -12.87
C GLN A 242 20.83 5.67 -12.77
N PRO A 243 20.98 5.06 -11.59
CA PRO A 243 21.35 3.66 -11.53
C PRO A 243 20.34 2.86 -12.37
N ALA A 244 20.83 1.93 -13.18
CA ALA A 244 19.95 1.04 -13.93
C ALA A 244 18.98 0.39 -12.95
N ALA A 245 17.68 0.42 -13.28
CA ALA A 245 16.65 -0.18 -12.43
C ALA A 245 17.09 -1.58 -12.02
N SER A 246 17.19 -1.83 -10.71
CA SER A 246 17.44 -3.18 -10.21
C SER A 246 16.33 -4.07 -10.76
N PRO A 247 16.63 -5.22 -11.39
CA PRO A 247 15.60 -6.13 -11.83
C PRO A 247 14.77 -6.49 -10.59
N THR A 248 13.48 -6.18 -10.66
CA THR A 248 12.51 -6.52 -9.64
C THR A 248 12.68 -7.98 -9.26
N GLY A 249 12.96 -8.24 -7.98
CA GLY A 249 13.10 -9.59 -7.45
C GLY A 249 11.80 -10.33 -7.65
N ALA A 250 11.76 -11.22 -8.64
CA ALA A 250 10.83 -12.33 -8.68
C ALA A 250 11.27 -13.32 -7.59
N GLY A 251 10.48 -13.40 -6.52
CA GLY A 251 10.62 -14.36 -5.43
C GLY A 251 9.29 -14.57 -4.75
#